data_AF-M2Z0K4-F1
#
_entry.id   AF-M2Z0K4-F1
#
_cell.length_a   1.000
_cell.length_b   1.000
_cell.length_c   1.000
_cell.angle_alpha   90.00
_cell.angle_beta   90.00
_cell.angle_gamma   90.00
#
_symmetry.space_group_name_H-M   'P 1'
#
loop_
_entity.id
_entity.type
_entity.pdbx_description
1 polymer ?
#
loop_
_entity_poly.entity_id
_entity_poly.type
_entity_poly.pdbx_seq_one_letter_code
_entity_poly.pdbx_strand_id
1 'polypeptide(L)'
;MTVTRTRSDRRRLAVAAVIGHLVVIAGAALLREPTLWFAIGLMGPGLCLCVGTAAVLRKAVGRPGSAAKDLDERELLLRNRAHYAAFQGICVLMLVDLVYGLYAAGQPDSGSLLSSMTAALFVFGTSLPALWLAWRLPDDDPEDFEGVAPA
;
A
#
# COMPACT_ATOMS: atom_id res chain seq x y z
N MET A 1 10.08 2.84 27.21
CA MET A 1 8.69 3.05 26.76
C MET A 1 8.33 1.88 25.85
N THR A 2 7.56 0.93 26.36
CA THR A 2 6.95 -0.15 25.58
C THR A 2 6.01 0.50 24.57
N VAL A 3 6.37 0.45 23.28
CA VAL A 3 5.51 0.95 22.21
C VAL A 3 4.45 -0.10 21.95
N THR A 4 3.34 -0.06 22.71
CA THR A 4 2.16 -0.84 22.38
C THR A 4 1.60 -0.31 21.05
N ARG A 5 1.63 -1.12 20.00
CA ARG A 5 1.07 -0.72 18.71
C ARG A 5 -0.43 -0.93 18.75
N THR A 6 -1.15 0.15 19.02
CA THR A 6 -2.61 0.10 19.05
C THR A 6 -3.19 -0.01 17.63
N ARG A 7 -4.36 -0.63 17.54
CA ARG A 7 -5.20 -0.70 16.34
C ARG A 7 -5.56 0.68 15.84
N SER A 8 -5.71 1.66 16.72
CA SER A 8 -5.90 3.07 16.34
C SER A 8 -4.72 3.63 15.57
N ASP A 9 -3.48 3.34 15.99
CA ASP A 9 -2.28 3.88 15.32
C ASP A 9 -2.07 3.21 13.97
N ARG A 10 -2.26 1.88 13.88
CA ARG A 10 -2.21 1.15 12.61
C ARG A 10 -3.25 1.67 11.61
N ARG A 11 -4.48 1.93 12.06
CA ARG A 11 -5.54 2.48 11.21
C ARG A 11 -5.26 3.90 10.76
N ARG A 12 -4.74 4.77 11.63
CA ARG A 12 -4.34 6.14 11.26
C ARG A 12 -3.27 6.13 10.18
N LEU A 13 -2.27 5.26 10.31
CA LEU A 13 -1.23 5.06 9.31
C LEU A 13 -1.80 4.52 7.99
N ALA A 14 -2.72 3.55 8.06
CA ALA A 14 -3.41 3.03 6.88
C ALA A 14 -4.24 4.11 6.17
N VAL A 15 -4.97 4.94 6.91
CA VAL A 15 -5.73 6.07 6.35
C VAL A 15 -4.82 7.09 5.70
N ALA A 16 -3.72 7.48 6.36
CA ALA A 16 -2.73 8.38 5.79
C ALA A 16 -2.12 7.81 4.50
N ALA A 17 -1.81 6.50 4.49
CA ALA A 17 -1.33 5.80 3.30
C ALA A 17 -2.35 5.84 2.16
N VAL A 18 -3.62 5.55 2.43
CA VAL A 18 -4.70 5.62 1.42
C VAL A 18 -4.83 7.04 0.87
N ILE A 19 -4.83 8.06 1.72
CA ILE A 19 -4.88 9.47 1.29
C ILE A 19 -3.69 9.79 0.38
N GLY A 20 -2.49 9.37 0.74
CA GLY A 20 -1.30 9.57 -0.09
C GLY A 20 -1.44 8.95 -1.48
N HIS A 21 -1.94 7.71 -1.57
CA HIS A 21 -2.20 7.08 -2.86
C HIS A 21 -3.30 7.79 -3.65
N LEU A 22 -4.38 8.24 -3.01
CA LEU A 22 -5.44 9.00 -3.68
C LEU A 22 -4.94 10.33 -4.25
N VAL A 23 -4.03 11.02 -3.55
CA VAL A 23 -3.39 12.23 -4.06
C VAL A 23 -2.54 11.92 -5.31
N VAL A 24 -1.78 10.82 -5.29
CA VAL A 24 -0.98 10.38 -6.44
C VAL A 24 -1.88 10.01 -7.63
N ILE A 25 -2.96 9.26 -7.40
CA ILE A 25 -3.93 8.88 -8.44
C ILE A 25 -4.64 10.11 -9.00
N ALA A 26 -5.08 11.05 -8.15
CA ALA A 26 -5.69 12.29 -8.59
C ALA A 26 -4.70 13.15 -9.38
N GLY A 27 -3.44 13.21 -8.96
CA GLY A 27 -2.36 13.85 -9.70
C GLY A 27 -2.20 13.24 -11.10
N ALA A 28 -2.16 11.90 -11.19
CA ALA A 28 -2.10 11.18 -12.46
C ALA A 28 -3.31 11.46 -13.37
N ALA A 29 -4.51 11.58 -12.81
CA ALA A 29 -5.74 11.85 -13.56
C ALA A 29 -5.83 13.29 -14.09
N LEU A 30 -5.26 14.26 -13.36
CA LEU A 30 -5.37 15.70 -13.68
C LEU A 30 -4.24 16.21 -14.58
N LEU A 31 -3.21 15.41 -14.82
CA LEU A 31 -2.14 15.75 -15.75
C LEU A 31 -2.66 15.86 -17.17
N ARG A 32 -2.22 16.91 -17.86
CA ARG A 32 -2.39 17.05 -19.30
C ARG A 32 -1.08 16.94 -20.06
N GLU A 33 0.04 17.31 -19.44
CA GLU A 33 1.39 17.24 -20.02
C GLU A 33 2.38 16.65 -19.00
N PRO A 34 2.61 15.33 -19.02
CA PRO A 34 3.53 14.69 -18.09
C PRO A 34 4.99 14.97 -18.50
N THR A 35 5.71 15.75 -17.69
CA THR A 35 7.15 15.95 -17.85
C THR A 35 7.96 14.88 -17.10
N LEU A 36 9.22 14.65 -17.50
CA LEU A 36 10.14 13.74 -16.79
C LEU A 36 10.27 14.10 -15.29
N TRP A 37 10.29 15.40 -14.98
CA TRP A 37 10.34 15.89 -13.60
C TRP A 37 9.05 15.62 -12.83
N PHE A 38 7.91 15.54 -13.51
CA PHE A 38 6.67 15.10 -12.92
C PHE A 38 6.70 13.60 -12.60
N ALA A 39 7.20 12.77 -13.52
CA ALA A 39 7.39 11.34 -13.26
C ALA A 39 8.31 11.14 -12.05
N ILE A 40 9.43 11.85 -11.96
CA ILE A 40 10.36 11.78 -10.81
C ILE A 40 9.73 12.37 -9.54
N GLY A 41 9.01 13.49 -9.63
CA GLY A 41 8.45 14.23 -8.50
C GLY A 41 7.15 13.65 -7.93
N LEU A 42 6.39 12.88 -8.70
CA LEU A 42 5.23 12.14 -8.22
C LEU A 42 5.58 10.68 -7.89
N MET A 43 6.35 10.00 -8.74
CA MET A 43 6.78 8.62 -8.47
C MET A 43 7.81 8.57 -7.36
N GLY A 44 8.78 9.48 -7.26
CA GLY A 44 9.82 9.42 -6.22
C GLY A 44 9.26 9.56 -4.80
N PRO A 45 8.62 10.69 -4.46
CA PRO A 45 7.96 10.89 -3.17
C PRO A 45 6.79 9.93 -2.94
N GLY A 46 6.00 9.62 -3.98
CA GLY A 46 4.92 8.64 -3.91
C GLY A 46 5.45 7.24 -3.58
N LEU A 47 6.48 6.78 -4.28
CA LEU A 47 7.17 5.51 -4.01
C LEU A 47 7.82 5.53 -2.63
N CYS A 48 8.43 6.62 -2.18
CA CYS A 48 8.95 6.77 -0.81
C CYS A 48 7.83 6.68 0.24
N LEU A 49 6.66 7.28 -0.01
CA LEU A 49 5.49 7.17 0.87
C LEU A 49 4.93 5.75 0.86
N CYS A 50 4.92 5.07 -0.28
CA CYS A 50 4.40 3.71 -0.42
C CYS A 50 5.35 2.67 0.18
N VAL A 51 6.66 2.80 -0.08
CA VAL A 51 7.71 2.00 0.54
C VAL A 51 7.77 2.28 2.04
N GLY A 52 7.64 3.54 2.45
CA GLY A 52 7.61 3.96 3.85
C GLY A 52 6.40 3.42 4.58
N THR A 53 5.19 3.54 4.02
CA THR A 53 3.96 3.00 4.61
C THR A 53 3.94 1.48 4.61
N ALA A 54 4.42 0.83 3.56
CA ALA A 54 4.61 -0.61 3.54
C ALA A 54 5.69 -1.06 4.55
N ALA A 55 6.79 -0.32 4.73
CA ALA A 55 7.81 -0.61 5.75
C ALA A 55 7.28 -0.41 7.17
N VAL A 56 6.49 0.64 7.40
CA VAL A 56 5.86 0.95 8.70
C VAL A 56 4.77 -0.06 9.02
N LEU A 57 3.92 -0.43 8.05
CA LEU A 57 2.97 -1.51 8.22
C LEU A 57 3.66 -2.85 8.42
N ARG A 58 4.76 -3.10 7.72
CA ARG A 58 5.54 -4.33 7.90
C ARG A 58 6.12 -4.42 9.31
N LYS A 59 6.59 -3.30 9.86
CA LYS A 59 7.00 -3.20 11.26
C LYS A 59 5.81 -3.33 12.22
N ALA A 60 4.64 -2.82 11.85
CA ALA A 60 3.46 -2.79 12.71
C ALA A 60 2.62 -4.09 12.72
N VAL A 61 2.78 -4.96 11.72
CA VAL A 61 2.11 -6.26 11.62
C VAL A 61 2.91 -7.37 12.33
N GLY A 62 4.20 -7.15 12.59
CA GLY A 62 5.08 -8.19 13.12
C GLY A 62 5.38 -9.25 12.05
N ARG A 63 6.67 -9.42 11.71
CA ARG A 63 7.22 -10.53 10.92
C ARG A 63 6.75 -10.79 9.47
N PRO A 64 6.56 -9.81 8.59
CA PRO A 64 6.26 -10.06 7.18
C PRO A 64 7.52 -10.28 6.33
N GLY A 65 8.50 -10.99 6.88
CA GLY A 65 9.77 -11.32 6.23
C GLY A 65 10.39 -12.60 6.78
N SER A 66 9.76 -13.25 7.76
CA SER A 66 10.15 -14.59 8.17
C SER A 66 9.75 -15.55 7.06
N ALA A 67 10.59 -16.55 6.80
CA ALA A 67 10.28 -17.52 5.76
C ALA A 67 8.96 -18.22 6.12
N ALA A 68 8.21 -18.77 5.15
CA ALA A 68 6.93 -19.43 5.44
C ALA A 68 7.05 -20.54 6.51
N LYS A 69 8.24 -21.12 6.66
CA LYS A 69 8.63 -22.09 7.69
C LYS A 69 8.70 -21.54 9.12
N ASP A 70 8.77 -20.22 9.26
CA ASP A 70 8.94 -19.50 10.52
C ASP A 70 7.62 -18.83 10.97
N LEU A 71 6.51 -19.09 10.26
CA LEU A 71 5.17 -18.57 10.55
C LEU A 71 4.30 -19.69 11.07
N ASP A 72 3.51 -19.41 12.10
CA ASP A 72 2.49 -20.34 12.58
C ASP A 72 1.36 -20.49 11.56
N GLU A 73 0.58 -21.57 11.63
CA GLU A 73 -0.54 -21.83 10.70
C GLU A 73 -1.54 -20.68 10.66
N ARG A 74 -1.80 -20.06 11.82
CA ARG A 74 -2.72 -18.92 11.94
C ARG A 74 -2.17 -17.69 11.21
N GLU A 75 -0.88 -17.40 11.34
CA GLU A 75 -0.22 -16.27 10.68
C GLU A 75 -0.19 -16.47 9.16
N LEU A 76 0.10 -17.71 8.73
CA LEU A 76 0.08 -18.09 7.33
C LEU A 76 -1.31 -17.90 6.70
N LEU A 77 -2.37 -18.34 7.39
CA LEU A 77 -3.76 -18.16 6.95
C LEU A 77 -4.13 -16.68 6.86
N LEU A 78 -3.71 -15.86 7.83
CA LEU A 78 -3.97 -14.42 7.82
C LEU A 78 -3.27 -13.73 6.65
N ARG A 79 -2.01 -14.09 6.39
CA ARG A 79 -1.23 -13.60 5.25
C ARG A 79 -1.89 -13.98 3.92
N ASN A 80 -2.29 -15.23 3.76
CA ASN A 80 -2.94 -15.70 2.53
C ASN A 80 -4.28 -14.99 2.29
N ARG A 81 -5.08 -14.75 3.34
CA ARG A 81 -6.32 -13.96 3.23
C ARG A 81 -6.04 -12.53 2.79
N ALA A 82 -4.98 -11.91 3.33
CA ALA A 82 -4.58 -10.55 2.94
C ALA A 82 -4.16 -10.49 1.46
N HIS A 83 -3.35 -11.44 0.99
CA HIS A 83 -2.94 -11.51 -0.42
C HIS A 83 -4.11 -11.82 -1.36
N TYR A 84 -5.03 -12.70 -0.96
CA TYR A 84 -6.22 -12.99 -1.74
C TYR A 84 -7.11 -11.75 -1.88
N ALA A 85 -7.35 -11.02 -0.78
CA ALA A 85 -8.09 -9.77 -0.82
C ALA A 85 -7.38 -8.70 -1.66
N ALA A 86 -6.05 -8.61 -1.57
CA ALA A 86 -5.26 -7.71 -2.39
C ALA A 86 -5.32 -8.06 -3.87
N PHE A 87 -5.30 -9.33 -4.23
CA PHE A 87 -5.49 -9.78 -5.61
C PHE A 87 -6.84 -9.32 -6.17
N GLN A 88 -7.94 -9.51 -5.42
CA GLN A 88 -9.25 -8.99 -5.80
C GLN A 88 -9.24 -7.48 -5.98
N GLY A 89 -8.57 -6.75 -5.08
CA GLY A 89 -8.39 -5.31 -5.20
C GLY A 89 -7.61 -4.91 -6.44
N ILE A 90 -6.51 -5.61 -6.77
CA ILE A 90 -5.74 -5.39 -8.00
C ILE A 90 -6.62 -5.60 -9.24
N CYS A 91 -7.45 -6.65 -9.27
CA CYS A 91 -8.39 -6.85 -10.39
C CYS A 91 -9.34 -5.66 -10.58
N VAL A 92 -9.84 -5.08 -9.48
CA VAL A 92 -10.64 -3.85 -9.54
C VAL A 92 -9.82 -2.66 -10.04
N LEU A 93 -8.59 -2.49 -9.56
CA LEU A 93 -7.70 -1.42 -10.03
C LEU A 93 -7.35 -1.57 -11.51
N MET A 94 -7.18 -2.79 -12.02
CA MET A 94 -6.99 -3.05 -13.45
C MET A 94 -8.22 -2.67 -14.27
N LEU A 95 -9.43 -2.91 -13.75
CA LEU A 95 -10.65 -2.47 -14.42
C LEU A 95 -10.72 -0.93 -14.48
N VAL A 96 -10.31 -0.25 -13.40
CA VAL A 96 -10.21 1.22 -13.36
C VAL A 96 -9.18 1.71 -14.38
N ASP A 97 -8.02 1.07 -14.45
CA ASP A 97 -6.95 1.41 -15.41
C ASP A 97 -7.41 1.22 -16.87
N LEU A 98 -8.13 0.13 -17.14
CA LEU A 98 -8.72 -0.15 -18.46
C LEU A 98 -9.72 0.94 -18.86
N VAL A 99 -10.65 1.30 -17.96
CA VAL A 99 -11.63 2.36 -18.22
C VAL A 99 -10.93 3.70 -18.45
N TYR A 100 -9.91 4.02 -17.66
CA TYR A 100 -9.10 5.22 -17.85
C TYR A 100 -8.35 5.21 -19.18
N GLY A 101 -7.80 4.07 -19.60
CA GLY A 101 -7.14 3.91 -20.89
C GLY A 101 -8.06 4.18 -22.08
N LEU A 102 -9.33 3.74 -22.00
CA LEU A 102 -10.34 4.07 -23.01
C LEU A 102 -10.62 5.57 -23.10
N TYR A 103 -10.64 6.26 -21.96
CA TYR A 103 -10.74 7.72 -21.91
C TYR A 103 -9.49 8.40 -22.48
N ALA A 104 -8.30 7.96 -22.07
CA ALA A 104 -7.02 8.52 -22.47
C ALA A 104 -6.74 8.35 -23.97
N ALA A 105 -7.26 7.30 -24.61
CA ALA A 105 -7.08 7.04 -26.05
C ALA A 105 -7.54 8.21 -26.95
N GLY A 106 -8.48 9.03 -26.49
CA GLY A 106 -8.96 10.21 -27.21
C GLY A 106 -8.14 11.49 -26.96
N GLN A 107 -7.09 11.44 -26.14
CA GLN A 107 -6.32 12.61 -25.72
C GLN A 107 -4.94 12.68 -26.41
N PRO A 108 -4.36 13.89 -26.56
CA PRO A 108 -2.95 14.05 -26.85
C PRO A 108 -2.10 13.32 -25.81
N ASP A 109 -0.97 12.73 -26.22
CA ASP A 109 -0.05 11.98 -25.34
C ASP A 109 -0.71 10.88 -24.49
N SER A 110 -1.73 10.21 -25.06
CA SER A 110 -2.49 9.12 -24.44
C SER A 110 -1.61 8.04 -23.79
N GLY A 111 -0.47 7.70 -24.40
CA GLY A 111 0.48 6.74 -23.87
C GLY A 111 1.10 7.18 -22.54
N SER A 112 1.44 8.46 -22.40
CA SER A 112 2.02 9.00 -21.17
C SER A 112 0.97 9.15 -20.08
N LEU A 113 -0.25 9.57 -20.44
CA LEU A 113 -1.39 9.62 -19.52
C LEU A 113 -1.70 8.25 -18.94
N LEU A 114 -1.86 7.23 -19.80
CA LEU A 114 -2.11 5.87 -19.36
C LEU A 114 -0.95 5.34 -18.49
N SER A 115 0.30 5.49 -18.94
CA SER A 115 1.47 5.01 -18.18
C SER A 115 1.55 5.60 -16.78
N SER A 116 1.22 6.89 -16.62
CA SER A 116 1.20 7.56 -15.31
C SER A 116 0.11 7.02 -14.37
N MET A 117 -1.09 6.76 -14.91
CA MET A 117 -2.19 6.17 -14.15
C MET A 117 -1.89 4.72 -13.76
N THR A 118 -1.45 3.91 -14.73
CA THR A 118 -1.06 2.52 -14.50
C THR A 118 0.01 2.44 -13.41
N ALA A 119 1.02 3.31 -13.44
CA ALA A 119 2.07 3.34 -12.42
C ALA A 119 1.51 3.71 -11.03
N ALA A 120 0.62 4.70 -10.93
CA ALA A 120 -0.03 5.08 -9.67
C ALA A 120 -0.87 3.92 -9.09
N LEU A 121 -1.68 3.27 -9.93
CA LEU A 121 -2.53 2.15 -9.54
C LEU A 121 -1.71 0.90 -9.18
N PHE A 122 -0.63 0.63 -9.91
CA PHE A 122 0.30 -0.46 -9.61
C PHE A 122 0.91 -0.31 -8.22
N VAL A 123 1.45 0.88 -7.92
CA VAL A 123 2.02 1.17 -6.60
C VAL A 123 0.96 1.02 -5.50
N PHE A 124 -0.27 1.49 -5.72
CA PHE A 124 -1.38 1.27 -4.78
C PHE A 124 -1.71 -0.21 -4.57
N GLY A 125 -1.76 -0.99 -5.65
CA GLY A 125 -2.01 -2.43 -5.62
C GLY A 125 -1.02 -3.18 -4.73
N THR A 126 0.27 -2.80 -4.77
CA THR A 126 1.32 -3.44 -3.95
C THR A 126 1.15 -3.19 -2.44
N SER A 127 0.44 -2.14 -2.06
CA SER A 127 0.17 -1.75 -0.67
C SER A 127 -1.08 -2.41 -0.08
N LEU A 128 -1.96 -2.98 -0.91
CA LEU A 128 -3.25 -3.54 -0.48
C LEU A 128 -3.17 -4.65 0.58
N PRO A 129 -2.24 -5.63 0.52
CA PRO A 129 -2.18 -6.68 1.54
C PRO A 129 -1.89 -6.09 2.92
N ALA A 130 -1.00 -5.09 2.94
CA ALA A 130 -0.62 -4.39 4.15
C ALA A 130 -1.84 -3.59 4.67
N LEU A 131 -2.48 -2.77 3.84
CA LEU A 131 -3.67 -1.99 4.22
C LEU A 131 -4.79 -2.88 4.79
N TRP A 132 -5.00 -4.04 4.19
CA TRP A 132 -5.95 -5.04 4.67
C TRP A 132 -5.59 -5.53 6.08
N LEU A 133 -4.32 -5.87 6.32
CA LEU A 133 -3.81 -6.32 7.62
C LEU A 133 -3.92 -5.23 8.68
N ALA A 134 -3.55 -3.98 8.38
CA ALA A 134 -3.65 -2.87 9.33
C ALA A 134 -5.08 -2.64 9.86
N TRP A 135 -6.10 -2.97 9.05
CA TRP A 135 -7.50 -2.88 9.46
C TRP A 135 -7.98 -4.08 10.29
N ARG A 136 -7.40 -5.25 10.04
CA ARG A 136 -7.89 -6.56 10.54
C ARG A 136 -7.11 -7.08 11.75
N LEU A 137 -5.86 -6.68 11.98
CA LEU A 137 -5.09 -7.17 13.12
C LEU A 137 -5.68 -6.69 14.47
N PRO A 138 -5.85 -7.60 15.44
CA PRO A 138 -6.18 -7.25 16.81
C PRO A 138 -5.04 -6.45 17.45
N ASP A 139 -5.34 -5.71 18.52
CA ASP A 139 -4.32 -5.03 19.34
C ASP A 139 -3.25 -6.03 19.79
N ASP A 140 -2.00 -5.57 19.86
CA ASP A 140 -0.91 -6.43 20.35
C ASP A 140 -1.11 -6.66 21.85
N ASP A 141 -0.86 -7.88 22.34
CA ASP A 141 -1.04 -8.21 23.75
C ASP A 141 0.04 -7.50 24.59
N PRO A 142 -0.29 -6.79 25.68
CA PRO A 142 0.72 -6.23 26.58
C PRO A 142 1.74 -7.27 27.07
N GLU A 143 1.33 -8.53 27.23
CA GLU A 143 2.21 -9.63 27.67
C GLU A 143 3.29 -9.99 26.61
N ASP A 144 3.07 -9.71 25.32
CA ASP A 144 4.05 -9.96 24.25
C ASP A 144 5.30 -9.06 24.35
N PHE A 145 5.26 -8.03 25.19
CA PHE A 145 6.34 -7.06 25.40
C PHE A 145 6.93 -7.09 26.81
N GLU A 146 6.37 -7.90 27.72
CA GLU A 146 6.93 -8.15 29.04
C GLU A 146 8.10 -9.15 28.93
N GLY A 147 9.32 -8.62 28.77
CA GLY A 147 10.55 -9.43 28.76
C GLY A 147 11.64 -9.01 27.78
N VAL A 148 11.36 -8.07 26.87
CA VAL A 148 12.37 -7.52 25.97
C VAL A 148 13.09 -6.36 26.67
N ALA A 149 14.16 -6.67 27.41
CA ALA A 149 15.05 -5.65 27.95
C ALA A 149 15.63 -4.80 26.80
N PRO A 150 15.73 -3.46 26.96
CA PRO A 150 16.41 -2.62 25.97
C PRO A 150 17.88 -3.04 25.89
N ALA A 151 18.35 -3.31 24.67
CA ALA A 151 19.77 -3.46 24.37
C ALA A 151 20.45 -2.10 24.30
#